data_AF-C1NAI8-F1
#
_entry.id   AF-C1NAI8-F1
#
_cell.length_a   1.000
_cell.length_b   1.000
_cell.length_c   1.000
_cell.angle_alpha   90.00
_cell.angle_beta   90.00
_cell.angle_gamma   90.00
#
_symmetry.space_group_name_H-M   'P 1'
#
loop_
_entity.id
_entity.type
_entity.pdbx_description
1 polymer ?
#
loop_
_entity_poly.entity_id
_entity_poly.type
_entity_poly.pdbx_seq_one_letter_code
_entity_poly.pdbx_strand_id
1 'polypeptide(L)'
;MAQGDKIALLANRLTLRAWAEFGLVLGMFYLADRTGGISDSGKSYDRDLFLTLFLTFAAYGWRTSLGKTETYVPLNRKQTEEWKGWMQVLFLLYHYFKASEVYNAIRIFIAAYVWMTGYGNFSYYYVRKDFGVPRFLQMMWRLNFFVFFTCVVLRNDYMLYYICPMHSLFACFVYFTLLVYKKHNEKNKVIATKFLVCVLMCYVLWEVPGVFKLVFSPFRWLLKYTDPAKPDMDPMHEWFFRSGLDRYVWIHGMLCAFCHPRYDAFLQWIDKKAKLTRVAIQTTIVTFTLLVVYWYHEKVYVLPKLEYNKFHPYTSWIPITCFIILRNLTQTLRNTYVELFCVCGKITLETYVSQFHIWLSTSSVPNGQPARLLDLIPGYPLLNFVVVTLALAGISQRVFYLTNELKNVCLPSESHKIVAHVALGVIIALVAISSGFLVVCVFTADHAART
;
A
#
# COMPACT_ATOMS: atom_id res chain seq x y z
N MET A 1 21.49 -5.81 41.31
CA MET A 1 21.03 -6.00 39.92
C MET A 1 19.52 -5.80 39.73
N ALA A 2 18.63 -6.24 40.63
CA ALA A 2 17.17 -6.20 40.44
C ALA A 2 16.49 -4.80 40.37
N GLN A 3 17.07 -3.72 40.95
CA GLN A 3 16.49 -2.37 40.85
C GLN A 3 16.72 -1.71 39.48
N GLY A 4 17.83 -2.05 38.80
CA GLY A 4 18.10 -1.58 37.44
C GLY A 4 17.06 -2.10 36.44
N ASP A 5 16.67 -3.36 36.59
CA ASP A 5 15.64 -3.98 35.76
C ASP A 5 14.25 -3.37 35.98
N LYS A 6 13.85 -3.11 37.23
CA LYS A 6 12.53 -2.49 37.51
C LYS A 6 12.44 -1.07 36.93
N ILE A 7 13.48 -0.26 37.09
CA ILE A 7 13.52 1.11 36.52
C ILE A 7 13.53 1.05 34.99
N ALA A 8 14.29 0.14 34.39
CA ALA A 8 14.33 -0.04 32.94
C ALA A 8 12.99 -0.53 32.36
N LEU A 9 12.31 -1.47 33.03
CA LEU A 9 10.98 -1.95 32.63
C LEU A 9 9.93 -0.85 32.75
N LEU A 10 9.98 -0.05 33.83
CA LEU A 10 9.09 1.10 34.00
C LEU A 10 9.33 2.18 32.94
N ALA A 11 10.60 2.45 32.60
CA ALA A 11 10.97 3.40 31.56
C ALA A 11 10.47 2.96 30.17
N ASN A 12 10.50 1.65 29.88
CA ASN A 12 10.11 1.08 28.58
C ASN A 12 8.68 0.49 28.56
N ARG A 13 7.86 0.73 29.59
CA ARG A 13 6.53 0.12 29.77
C ARG A 13 5.61 0.30 28.57
N LEU A 14 5.66 1.47 27.92
CA LEU A 14 4.81 1.79 26.77
C LEU A 14 5.21 0.97 25.55
N THR A 15 6.51 0.82 25.31
CA THR A 15 7.06 -0.01 24.25
C THR A 15 6.72 -1.49 24.46
N LEU A 16 6.89 -1.99 25.69
CA LEU A 16 6.53 -3.37 26.03
C LEU A 16 5.04 -3.64 25.84
N ARG A 17 4.18 -2.70 26.27
CA ARG A 17 2.74 -2.77 26.01
C ARG A 17 2.43 -2.78 24.53
N ALA A 18 3.12 -1.96 23.73
CA ALA A 18 2.91 -1.91 22.29
C ALA A 18 3.28 -3.25 21.60
N TRP A 19 4.40 -3.87 22.00
CA TRP A 19 4.78 -5.21 21.52
C TRP A 19 3.79 -6.29 21.95
N ALA A 20 3.36 -6.29 23.22
CA ALA A 20 2.39 -7.26 23.73
C ALA A 20 1.06 -7.16 22.99
N GLU A 21 0.55 -5.94 22.80
CA GLU A 21 -0.70 -5.72 22.09
C GLU A 21 -0.59 -6.06 20.60
N PHE A 22 0.53 -5.74 19.96
CA PHE A 22 0.79 -6.18 18.58
C PHE A 22 0.80 -7.71 18.48
N GLY A 23 1.42 -8.40 19.44
CA GLY A 23 1.39 -9.86 19.55
C GLY A 23 -0.03 -10.42 19.70
N LEU A 24 -0.90 -9.78 20.49
CA LEU A 24 -2.31 -10.17 20.62
C LEU A 24 -3.07 -10.04 19.30
N VAL A 25 -2.83 -8.98 18.52
CA VAL A 25 -3.43 -8.83 17.19
C VAL A 25 -2.99 -9.96 16.25
N LEU A 26 -1.70 -10.29 16.22
CA LEU A 26 -1.21 -11.40 15.41
C LEU A 26 -1.73 -12.76 15.88
N GLY A 27 -1.86 -12.95 17.20
CA GLY A 27 -2.48 -14.13 17.80
C GLY A 27 -3.94 -14.26 17.39
N MET A 28 -4.69 -13.16 17.34
CA MET A 28 -6.07 -13.15 16.83
C MET A 28 -6.13 -13.61 15.37
N PHE A 29 -5.23 -13.12 14.51
CA PHE A 29 -5.18 -13.58 13.11
C PHE A 29 -4.87 -15.07 13.02
N TYR A 30 -3.93 -15.56 13.83
CA TYR A 30 -3.62 -16.98 13.88
C TYR A 30 -4.82 -17.81 14.32
N LEU A 31 -5.56 -17.37 15.35
CA LEU A 31 -6.76 -18.06 15.80
C LEU A 31 -7.82 -18.11 14.70
N ALA A 32 -8.08 -16.97 14.05
CA ALA A 32 -9.07 -16.89 12.96
C ALA A 32 -8.74 -17.83 11.79
N ASP A 33 -7.47 -17.86 11.39
CA ASP A 33 -7.05 -18.46 10.11
C ASP A 33 -6.42 -19.86 10.22
N ARG A 34 -6.01 -20.30 11.41
CA ARG A 34 -5.25 -21.56 11.59
C ARG A 34 -5.93 -22.58 12.50
N THR A 35 -6.89 -22.16 13.32
CA THR A 35 -7.57 -23.09 14.23
C THR A 35 -8.84 -23.69 13.66
N GLY A 36 -9.45 -23.04 12.65
CA GLY A 36 -10.77 -23.41 12.14
C GLY A 36 -11.91 -23.15 13.13
N GLY A 37 -11.67 -22.38 14.20
CA GLY A 37 -12.67 -22.08 15.22
C GLY A 37 -13.75 -21.08 14.79
N ILE A 38 -13.55 -20.36 13.69
CA ILE A 38 -14.53 -19.43 13.12
C ILE A 38 -15.04 -20.01 11.79
N SER A 39 -16.36 -19.95 11.58
CA SER A 39 -17.01 -20.41 10.36
C SER A 39 -16.64 -19.56 9.15
N ASP A 40 -16.74 -20.19 7.96
CA ASP A 40 -16.58 -19.51 6.69
C ASP A 40 -17.94 -19.33 5.99
N SER A 41 -18.11 -18.20 5.30
CA SER A 41 -19.25 -17.97 4.40
C SER A 41 -18.81 -17.67 2.96
N GLY A 42 -19.73 -17.88 2.02
CA GLY A 42 -19.52 -17.59 0.60
C GLY A 42 -19.60 -16.09 0.30
N LYS A 43 -18.88 -15.65 -0.73
CA LYS A 43 -19.00 -14.28 -1.27
C LYS A 43 -20.23 -14.17 -2.16
N SER A 44 -20.99 -13.08 -2.01
CA SER A 44 -22.11 -12.72 -2.88
C SER A 44 -21.87 -11.33 -3.46
N TYR A 45 -22.16 -11.11 -4.74
CA TYR A 45 -22.04 -9.78 -5.36
C TYR A 45 -23.42 -9.33 -5.82
N ASP A 46 -23.80 -8.13 -5.38
CA ASP A 46 -24.90 -7.37 -5.95
C ASP A 46 -24.41 -5.95 -6.22
N ARG A 47 -24.61 -5.47 -7.46
CA ARG A 47 -24.07 -4.19 -7.91
C ARG A 47 -24.76 -3.02 -7.20
N ASP A 48 -26.07 -3.12 -7.00
CA ASP A 48 -26.86 -2.04 -6.44
C ASP A 48 -26.56 -1.87 -4.96
N LEU A 49 -26.41 -2.97 -4.21
CA LEU A 49 -25.91 -2.98 -2.85
C LEU A 49 -24.49 -2.40 -2.77
N PHE A 50 -23.56 -2.84 -3.64
CA PHE A 50 -22.19 -2.36 -3.66
C PHE A 50 -22.14 -0.82 -3.82
N LEU A 51 -22.86 -0.28 -4.80
CA LEU A 51 -22.93 1.16 -5.05
C LEU A 51 -23.64 1.88 -3.91
N THR A 52 -24.74 1.35 -3.40
CA THR A 52 -25.50 1.94 -2.29
C THR A 52 -24.64 2.06 -1.03
N LEU A 53 -23.87 1.02 -0.68
CA LEU A 53 -22.97 1.05 0.47
C LEU A 53 -21.90 2.14 0.32
N PHE A 54 -21.24 2.20 -0.85
CA PHE A 54 -20.20 3.20 -1.09
C PHE A 54 -20.76 4.64 -1.13
N LEU A 55 -21.85 4.86 -1.86
CA LEU A 55 -22.47 6.18 -2.00
C LEU A 55 -23.06 6.67 -0.68
N THR A 56 -23.67 5.79 0.12
CA THR A 56 -24.16 6.15 1.46
C THR A 56 -23.01 6.52 2.38
N PHE A 57 -21.92 5.75 2.37
CA PHE A 57 -20.73 6.06 3.15
C PHE A 57 -20.07 7.38 2.71
N ALA A 58 -20.00 7.63 1.40
CA ALA A 58 -19.49 8.88 0.84
C ALA A 58 -20.38 10.08 1.19
N ALA A 59 -21.71 9.94 1.08
CA ALA A 59 -22.67 10.98 1.44
C ALA A 59 -22.63 11.28 2.95
N TYR A 60 -22.53 10.25 3.79
CA TYR A 60 -22.34 10.40 5.22
C TYR A 60 -21.03 11.14 5.53
N GLY A 61 -19.92 10.73 4.93
CA GLY A 61 -18.62 11.40 5.08
C GLY A 61 -18.67 12.86 4.64
N TRP A 62 -19.29 13.14 3.50
CA TRP A 62 -19.49 14.51 3.01
C TRP A 62 -20.34 15.34 3.97
N ARG A 63 -21.41 14.78 4.53
CA ARG A 63 -22.31 15.53 5.43
C ARG A 63 -21.69 15.82 6.79
N THR A 64 -20.88 14.90 7.31
CA THR A 64 -20.38 14.93 8.70
C THR A 64 -18.95 15.40 8.85
N SER A 65 -18.12 15.27 7.81
CA SER A 65 -16.67 15.40 7.93
C SER A 65 -16.04 16.29 6.84
N LEU A 66 -16.84 17.11 6.17
CA LEU A 66 -16.34 18.08 5.20
C LEU A 66 -15.49 19.14 5.90
N GLY A 67 -14.20 19.17 5.56
CA GLY A 67 -13.23 20.12 6.08
C GLY A 67 -12.71 21.06 5.01
N LYS A 68 -12.10 22.16 5.46
CA LYS A 68 -11.33 23.09 4.62
C LYS A 68 -9.89 23.15 5.11
N THR A 69 -8.95 23.19 4.18
CA THR A 69 -7.52 23.45 4.45
C THR A 69 -7.19 24.89 4.10
N GLU A 70 -6.27 25.50 4.84
CA GLU A 70 -5.77 26.85 4.57
C GLU A 70 -4.83 26.92 3.35
N THR A 71 -4.34 25.77 2.86
CA THR A 71 -3.48 25.69 1.68
C THR A 71 -4.29 25.51 0.40
N TYR A 72 -3.89 26.23 -0.65
CA TYR A 72 -4.41 26.09 -2.01
C TYR A 72 -3.46 25.34 -2.94
N VAL A 73 -2.37 24.79 -2.40
CA VAL A 73 -1.39 24.03 -3.19
C VAL A 73 -2.04 22.73 -3.67
N PRO A 74 -1.92 22.39 -4.96
CA PRO A 74 -2.49 21.16 -5.49
C PRO A 74 -1.81 19.93 -4.87
N LEU A 75 -2.56 18.84 -4.72
CA LEU A 75 -2.10 17.59 -4.12
C LEU A 75 -1.56 17.78 -2.69
N ASN A 76 -2.24 18.59 -1.90
CA ASN A 76 -1.90 18.73 -0.49
C ASN A 76 -2.11 17.41 0.26
N ARG A 77 -1.50 17.31 1.45
CA ARG A 77 -1.53 16.07 2.24
C ARG A 77 -2.95 15.56 2.49
N LYS A 78 -3.89 16.44 2.86
CA LYS A 78 -5.29 16.07 3.11
C LYS A 78 -5.96 15.48 1.87
N GLN A 79 -5.80 16.11 0.70
CA GLN A 79 -6.31 15.58 -0.56
C GLN A 79 -5.70 14.23 -0.94
N THR A 80 -4.40 14.04 -0.72
CA THR A 80 -3.75 12.75 -1.02
C THR A 80 -4.19 11.64 -0.05
N GLU A 81 -4.42 11.96 1.23
CA GLU A 81 -4.98 11.00 2.19
C GLU A 81 -6.45 10.68 1.87
N GLU A 82 -7.27 11.69 1.54
CA GLU A 82 -8.65 11.50 1.07
C GLU A 82 -8.67 10.58 -0.17
N TRP A 83 -7.80 10.85 -1.14
CA TRP A 83 -7.68 10.04 -2.35
C TRP A 83 -7.36 8.58 -2.04
N LYS A 84 -6.36 8.35 -1.19
CA LYS A 84 -6.03 7.01 -0.68
C LYS A 84 -7.22 6.37 0.04
N GLY A 85 -8.00 7.14 0.79
CA GLY A 85 -9.11 6.64 1.59
C GLY A 85 -10.25 6.09 0.77
N TRP A 86 -10.80 6.87 -0.17
CA TRP A 86 -11.93 6.39 -0.96
C TRP A 86 -11.53 5.24 -1.90
N MET A 87 -10.30 5.26 -2.44
CA MET A 87 -9.75 4.15 -3.21
C MET A 87 -9.67 2.88 -2.36
N GLN A 88 -9.24 3.01 -1.11
CA GLN A 88 -9.13 1.87 -0.18
C GLN A 88 -10.50 1.28 0.15
N VAL A 89 -11.51 2.11 0.38
CA VAL A 89 -12.87 1.62 0.66
C VAL A 89 -13.38 0.79 -0.52
N LEU A 90 -13.26 1.30 -1.76
CA LEU A 90 -13.65 0.54 -2.96
C LEU A 90 -12.80 -0.73 -3.15
N PHE A 91 -11.49 -0.65 -2.88
CA PHE A 91 -10.58 -1.78 -2.93
C PHE A 91 -11.01 -2.90 -1.96
N LEU A 92 -11.36 -2.55 -0.72
CA LEU A 92 -11.83 -3.50 0.27
C LEU A 92 -13.17 -4.12 -0.16
N LEU A 93 -14.16 -3.30 -0.55
CA LEU A 93 -15.48 -3.79 -0.99
C LEU A 93 -15.36 -4.74 -2.19
N TYR A 94 -14.44 -4.45 -3.12
CA TYR A 94 -14.14 -5.32 -4.25
C TYR A 94 -13.71 -6.74 -3.80
N HIS A 95 -12.84 -6.84 -2.79
CA HIS A 95 -12.37 -8.14 -2.28
C HIS A 95 -13.44 -8.88 -1.47
N TYR A 96 -14.25 -8.14 -0.70
CA TYR A 96 -15.33 -8.71 0.11
C TYR A 96 -16.43 -9.30 -0.77
N PHE A 97 -16.98 -8.51 -1.70
CA PHE A 97 -18.09 -8.94 -2.54
C PHE A 97 -17.66 -9.69 -3.81
N LYS A 98 -16.35 -9.76 -4.15
CA LYS A 98 -15.84 -10.35 -5.40
C LYS A 98 -16.41 -9.65 -6.65
N ALA A 99 -16.45 -8.32 -6.62
CA ALA A 99 -17.02 -7.47 -7.67
C ALA A 99 -16.15 -7.44 -8.96
N SER A 100 -16.17 -8.52 -9.74
CA SER A 100 -15.29 -8.67 -10.91
C SER A 100 -15.43 -7.56 -11.97
N GLU A 101 -16.62 -6.96 -12.08
CA GLU A 101 -16.94 -5.80 -12.93
C GLU A 101 -16.00 -4.61 -12.72
N VAL A 102 -15.62 -4.31 -11.47
CA VAL A 102 -14.81 -3.11 -11.16
C VAL A 102 -13.30 -3.40 -11.19
N TYR A 103 -12.87 -4.56 -11.69
CA TYR A 103 -11.46 -4.96 -11.72
C TYR A 103 -10.56 -3.91 -12.37
N ASN A 104 -10.96 -3.36 -13.52
CA ASN A 104 -10.16 -2.36 -14.24
C ASN A 104 -10.01 -1.06 -13.44
N ALA A 105 -11.04 -0.65 -12.67
CA ALA A 105 -10.93 0.48 -11.74
C ALA A 105 -9.95 0.19 -10.59
N ILE A 106 -10.08 -0.98 -9.94
CA ILE A 106 -9.17 -1.39 -8.88
C ILE A 106 -7.71 -1.42 -9.36
N ARG A 107 -7.50 -1.85 -10.60
CA ARG A 107 -6.18 -1.89 -11.23
C ARG A 107 -5.60 -0.48 -11.41
N ILE A 108 -6.42 0.51 -11.79
CA ILE A 108 -6.04 1.93 -11.81
C ILE A 108 -5.73 2.45 -10.40
N PHE A 109 -6.48 2.03 -9.37
CA PHE A 109 -6.22 2.46 -7.99
C PHE A 109 -4.87 1.98 -7.47
N ILE A 110 -4.51 0.73 -7.74
CA ILE A 110 -3.19 0.20 -7.39
C ILE A 110 -2.09 0.97 -8.14
N ALA A 111 -2.29 1.26 -9.43
CA ALA A 111 -1.37 2.11 -10.19
C ALA A 111 -1.26 3.53 -9.59
N ALA A 112 -2.36 4.09 -9.07
CA ALA A 112 -2.35 5.37 -8.36
C ALA A 112 -1.56 5.32 -7.04
N TYR A 113 -1.63 4.24 -6.28
CA TYR A 113 -0.77 4.04 -5.10
C TYR A 113 0.71 3.98 -5.49
N VAL A 114 1.06 3.27 -6.57
CA VAL A 114 2.44 3.23 -7.09
C VAL A 114 2.87 4.61 -7.60
N TRP A 115 1.98 5.34 -8.28
CA TRP A 115 2.21 6.73 -8.68
C TRP A 115 2.51 7.62 -7.48
N MET A 116 1.74 7.50 -6.39
CA MET A 116 1.98 8.25 -5.14
C MET A 116 3.33 7.89 -4.50
N THR A 117 3.78 6.64 -4.66
CA THR A 117 5.12 6.22 -4.21
C THR A 117 6.21 6.92 -4.99
N GLY A 118 6.06 7.03 -6.32
CA GLY A 118 6.93 7.83 -7.18
C GLY A 118 6.92 9.32 -6.80
N TYR A 119 5.73 9.91 -6.75
CA TYR A 119 5.51 11.34 -6.48
C TYR A 119 5.99 11.76 -5.09
N GLY A 120 5.59 11.03 -4.05
CA GLY A 120 5.88 11.38 -2.66
C GLY A 120 7.35 11.23 -2.32
N ASN A 121 7.98 10.14 -2.73
CA ASN A 121 9.41 9.92 -2.49
C ASN A 121 10.26 10.90 -3.29
N PHE A 122 9.94 11.13 -4.56
CA PHE A 122 10.66 12.13 -5.35
C PHE A 122 10.55 13.52 -4.73
N SER A 123 9.33 13.96 -4.40
CA SER A 123 9.10 15.27 -3.78
C SER A 123 9.93 15.44 -2.51
N TYR A 124 9.98 14.41 -1.66
CA TYR A 124 10.77 14.44 -0.43
C TYR A 124 12.27 14.56 -0.72
N TYR A 125 12.85 13.62 -1.48
CA TYR A 125 14.30 13.59 -1.72
C TYR A 125 14.79 14.78 -2.56
N TYR A 126 13.98 15.25 -3.49
CA TYR A 126 14.30 16.39 -4.35
C TYR A 126 14.24 17.72 -3.60
N VAL A 127 13.18 17.96 -2.81
CA VAL A 127 13.01 19.22 -2.08
C VAL A 127 13.86 19.27 -0.81
N ARG A 128 13.87 18.21 0.00
CA ARG A 128 14.59 18.18 1.28
C ARG A 128 16.08 17.92 1.12
N LYS A 129 16.52 17.38 -0.04
CA LYS A 129 17.91 16.96 -0.31
C LYS A 129 18.48 16.00 0.76
N ASP A 130 17.60 15.34 1.53
CA ASP A 130 17.96 14.41 2.59
C ASP A 130 18.00 12.99 2.04
N PHE A 131 19.21 12.50 1.76
CA PHE A 131 19.45 11.13 1.29
C PHE A 131 19.85 10.18 2.44
N GLY A 132 19.56 10.56 3.68
CA GLY A 132 19.91 9.78 4.87
C GLY A 132 19.29 8.39 4.89
N VAL A 133 20.10 7.40 5.28
CA VAL A 133 19.67 6.00 5.48
C VAL A 133 18.55 5.87 6.52
N PRO A 134 18.54 6.62 7.66
CA PRO A 134 17.46 6.51 8.65
C PRO A 134 16.06 6.72 8.07
N ARG A 135 15.90 7.73 7.21
CA ARG A 135 14.59 8.03 6.60
C ARG A 135 14.14 6.91 5.67
N PHE A 136 15.06 6.39 4.86
CA PHE A 136 14.78 5.27 3.97
C PHE A 136 14.34 4.02 4.77
N LEU A 137 15.03 3.71 5.87
CA LEU A 137 14.67 2.60 6.76
C LEU A 137 13.30 2.81 7.43
N GLN A 138 12.99 4.03 7.89
CA GLN A 138 11.67 4.34 8.46
C GLN A 138 10.53 4.17 7.45
N MET A 139 10.78 4.47 6.17
CA MET A 139 9.83 4.19 5.09
C MET A 139 9.68 2.69 4.86
N MET A 140 10.79 1.94 4.78
CA MET A 140 10.76 0.48 4.63
C MET A 140 10.03 -0.19 5.79
N TRP A 141 10.20 0.31 7.01
CA TRP A 141 9.43 -0.12 8.18
C TRP A 141 7.93 0.11 8.00
N ARG A 142 7.52 1.32 7.59
CA ARG A 142 6.11 1.65 7.36
C ARG A 142 5.44 0.70 6.36
N LEU A 143 6.18 0.25 5.33
CA LEU A 143 5.69 -0.64 4.28
C LEU A 143 5.71 -2.12 4.67
N ASN A 144 6.68 -2.55 5.50
CA ASN A 144 7.00 -3.97 5.65
C ASN A 144 6.86 -4.53 7.06
N PHE A 145 6.85 -3.69 8.10
CA PHE A 145 6.85 -4.18 9.48
C PHE A 145 5.63 -5.08 9.77
N PHE A 146 4.43 -4.59 9.47
CA PHE A 146 3.21 -5.33 9.80
C PHE A 146 3.13 -6.66 9.02
N VAL A 147 3.29 -6.59 7.70
CA VAL A 147 3.25 -7.76 6.83
C VAL A 147 4.35 -8.78 7.16
N PHE A 148 5.56 -8.34 7.53
CA PHE A 148 6.64 -9.24 7.92
C PHE A 148 6.23 -10.12 9.10
N PHE A 149 5.72 -9.52 10.18
CA PHE A 149 5.29 -10.29 11.34
C PHE A 149 4.05 -11.14 11.06
N THR A 150 3.12 -10.65 10.23
CA THR A 150 1.98 -11.46 9.76
C THR A 150 2.45 -12.70 8.99
N CYS A 151 3.40 -12.55 8.07
CA CYS A 151 3.99 -13.66 7.33
C CYS A 151 4.68 -14.67 8.25
N VAL A 152 5.44 -14.20 9.24
CA VAL A 152 6.13 -15.07 10.22
C VAL A 152 5.13 -15.86 11.05
N VAL A 153 4.11 -15.21 11.62
CA VAL A 153 3.14 -15.86 12.51
C VAL A 153 2.21 -16.82 11.76
N LEU A 154 1.77 -16.44 10.56
CA LEU A 154 0.82 -17.24 9.77
C LEU A 154 1.49 -18.22 8.81
N ARG A 155 2.83 -18.20 8.72
CA ARG A 155 3.64 -18.95 7.75
C ARG A 155 3.18 -18.70 6.30
N ASN A 156 2.89 -17.43 5.99
CA ASN A 156 2.51 -17.01 4.64
C ASN A 156 3.72 -16.47 3.87
N ASP A 157 3.71 -16.69 2.56
CA ASP A 157 4.65 -16.08 1.62
C ASP A 157 4.42 -14.57 1.56
N TYR A 158 5.50 -13.80 1.48
CA TYR A 158 5.43 -12.32 1.45
C TYR A 158 4.63 -11.78 0.24
N MET A 159 4.70 -12.49 -0.87
CA MET A 159 3.98 -12.15 -2.10
C MET A 159 2.46 -12.39 -2.04
N LEU A 160 1.94 -13.08 -1.01
CA LEU A 160 0.50 -13.10 -0.75
C LEU A 160 -0.04 -11.67 -0.59
N TYR A 161 0.76 -10.81 0.06
CA TYR A 161 0.48 -9.40 0.29
C TYR A 161 1.24 -8.51 -0.70
N TYR A 162 1.18 -8.83 -1.99
CA TYR A 162 2.03 -8.30 -3.07
C TYR A 162 2.14 -6.76 -3.15
N ILE A 163 1.19 -6.01 -2.60
CA ILE A 163 1.27 -4.55 -2.55
C ILE A 163 2.54 -4.11 -1.78
N CYS A 164 2.87 -4.75 -0.66
CA CYS A 164 4.05 -4.38 0.15
C CYS A 164 5.38 -4.53 -0.61
N PRO A 165 5.70 -5.70 -1.22
CA PRO A 165 6.93 -5.86 -2.01
C PRO A 165 6.99 -4.93 -3.21
N MET A 166 5.85 -4.73 -3.89
CA MET A 166 5.78 -3.86 -5.06
C MET A 166 6.07 -2.39 -4.70
N HIS A 167 5.47 -1.87 -3.63
CA HIS A 167 5.76 -0.54 -3.13
C HIS A 167 7.20 -0.38 -2.66
N SER A 168 7.76 -1.42 -2.03
CA SER A 168 9.16 -1.44 -1.60
C SER A 168 10.11 -1.37 -2.80
N LEU A 169 9.84 -2.13 -3.86
CA LEU A 169 10.62 -2.10 -5.10
C LEU A 169 10.67 -0.70 -5.72
N PHE A 170 9.50 -0.09 -5.94
CA PHE A 170 9.45 1.23 -6.58
C PHE A 170 9.99 2.34 -5.68
N ALA A 171 9.85 2.22 -4.36
CA ALA A 171 10.50 3.12 -3.41
C ALA A 171 12.04 3.01 -3.47
N CYS A 172 12.58 1.80 -3.58
CA CYS A 172 14.01 1.58 -3.83
C CYS A 172 14.45 2.22 -5.16
N PHE A 173 13.68 2.01 -6.24
CA PHE A 173 14.01 2.59 -7.54
C PHE A 173 14.08 4.12 -7.50
N VAL A 174 13.12 4.79 -6.88
CA VAL A 174 13.14 6.25 -6.71
C VAL A 174 14.35 6.69 -5.88
N TYR A 175 14.60 6.02 -4.75
CA TYR A 175 15.70 6.36 -3.86
C TYR A 175 17.06 6.24 -4.57
N PHE A 176 17.35 5.10 -5.20
CA PHE A 176 18.62 4.87 -5.89
C PHE A 176 18.79 5.80 -7.10
N THR A 177 17.72 6.04 -7.87
CA THR A 177 17.75 6.97 -9.00
C THR A 177 18.18 8.37 -8.57
N LEU A 178 17.67 8.86 -7.44
CA LEU A 178 18.01 10.20 -6.94
C LEU A 178 19.35 10.23 -6.21
N LEU A 179 19.75 9.12 -5.58
CA LEU A 179 21.03 8.97 -4.89
C LEU A 179 22.22 8.99 -5.87
N VAL A 180 22.11 8.30 -7.00
CA VAL A 180 23.15 8.28 -8.04
C VAL A 180 23.34 9.69 -8.58
N TYR A 181 24.56 10.23 -8.55
CA TYR A 181 24.86 11.59 -9.02
C TYR A 181 24.08 12.71 -8.29
N LYS A 182 23.73 12.52 -7.01
CA LYS A 182 22.89 13.43 -6.21
C LYS A 182 23.29 14.91 -6.24
N LYS A 183 24.59 15.22 -6.32
CA LYS A 183 25.13 16.60 -6.33
C LYS A 183 24.63 17.44 -7.51
N HIS A 184 24.19 16.79 -8.60
CA HIS A 184 23.78 17.48 -9.83
C HIS A 184 22.28 17.37 -10.11
N ASN A 185 21.48 16.94 -9.12
CA ASN A 185 20.02 16.84 -9.27
C ASN A 185 19.34 18.20 -9.55
N GLU A 186 20.04 19.32 -9.32
CA GLU A 186 19.55 20.66 -9.63
C GLU A 186 19.53 20.97 -11.14
N LYS A 187 20.32 20.26 -11.94
CA LYS A 187 20.39 20.47 -13.39
C LYS A 187 19.24 19.73 -14.08
N ASN A 188 18.35 20.48 -14.74
CA ASN A 188 17.21 19.91 -15.49
C ASN A 188 17.62 18.79 -16.47
N LYS A 189 18.76 18.97 -17.17
CA LYS A 189 19.29 17.94 -18.09
C LYS A 189 19.58 16.61 -17.38
N VAL A 190 20.13 16.66 -16.17
CA VAL A 190 20.47 15.46 -15.38
C VAL A 190 19.21 14.70 -14.97
N ILE A 191 18.17 15.42 -14.50
CA ILE A 191 16.89 14.79 -14.14
C ILE A 191 16.19 14.19 -15.37
N ALA A 192 16.20 14.89 -16.51
CA ALA A 192 15.65 14.36 -17.76
C ALA A 192 16.38 13.08 -18.21
N THR A 193 17.72 13.05 -18.15
CA THR A 193 18.50 11.85 -18.44
C THR A 193 18.16 10.71 -17.47
N LYS A 194 17.97 10.99 -16.18
CA LYS A 194 17.55 9.98 -15.20
C LYS A 194 16.18 9.37 -15.54
N PHE A 195 15.21 10.19 -15.95
CA PHE A 195 13.91 9.65 -16.39
C PHE A 195 14.05 8.74 -17.61
N LEU A 196 14.85 9.15 -18.61
CA LEU A 196 15.12 8.30 -19.77
C LEU A 196 15.77 6.97 -19.37
N VAL A 197 16.76 7.01 -18.48
CA VAL A 197 17.42 5.81 -17.94
C VAL A 197 16.42 4.92 -17.19
N CYS A 198 15.51 5.48 -16.37
CA CYS A 198 14.49 4.70 -15.69
C CYS A 198 13.54 3.99 -16.67
N VAL A 199 13.11 4.67 -17.74
CA VAL A 199 12.25 4.07 -18.77
C VAL A 199 12.97 2.93 -19.49
N LEU A 200 14.23 3.15 -19.90
CA LEU A 200 15.06 2.11 -20.52
C LEU A 200 15.31 0.94 -19.57
N MET A 201 15.58 1.21 -18.30
CA MET A 201 15.76 0.18 -17.27
C MET A 201 14.48 -0.66 -17.12
N CYS A 202 13.30 -0.03 -17.06
CA CYS A 202 12.03 -0.75 -16.99
C CYS A 202 11.77 -1.59 -18.24
N TYR A 203 12.08 -1.07 -19.43
CA TYR A 203 11.99 -1.83 -20.67
C TYR A 203 12.90 -3.07 -20.62
N VAL A 204 14.19 -2.88 -20.29
CA VAL A 204 15.16 -3.97 -20.21
C VAL A 204 14.79 -5.00 -19.14
N LEU A 205 14.29 -4.56 -17.99
CA LEU A 205 13.98 -5.45 -16.87
C LEU A 205 12.75 -6.34 -17.12
N TRP A 206 11.71 -5.83 -17.77
CA TRP A 206 10.44 -6.56 -17.97
C TRP A 206 10.20 -7.08 -19.39
N GLU A 207 10.72 -6.43 -20.44
CA GLU A 207 10.48 -6.82 -21.84
C GLU A 207 11.56 -7.74 -22.40
N VAL A 208 12.82 -7.60 -21.96
CA VAL A 208 13.90 -8.45 -22.46
C VAL A 208 13.84 -9.82 -21.77
N PRO A 209 13.67 -10.93 -22.53
CA PRO A 209 13.57 -12.26 -21.96
C PRO A 209 14.80 -12.62 -21.10
N GLY A 210 14.56 -13.23 -19.94
CA GLY A 210 15.61 -13.72 -19.04
C GLY A 210 16.19 -12.67 -18.08
N VAL A 211 16.18 -11.37 -18.41
CA VAL A 211 16.76 -10.32 -17.55
C VAL A 211 16.05 -10.25 -16.21
N PHE A 212 14.72 -10.27 -16.18
CA PHE A 212 13.95 -10.26 -14.94
C PHE A 212 14.36 -11.42 -14.01
N LYS A 213 14.44 -12.63 -14.55
CA LYS A 213 14.79 -13.83 -13.79
C LYS A 213 16.22 -13.73 -13.25
N LEU A 214 17.16 -13.20 -14.04
CA LEU A 214 18.54 -12.99 -13.61
C LEU A 214 18.62 -12.00 -12.44
N VAL A 215 17.98 -10.84 -12.56
CA VAL A 215 18.02 -9.77 -11.55
C VAL A 215 17.34 -10.17 -10.25
N PHE A 216 16.20 -10.88 -10.32
CA PHE A 216 15.42 -11.27 -9.14
C PHE A 216 15.73 -12.68 -8.59
N SER A 217 16.56 -13.48 -9.27
CA SER A 217 16.98 -14.80 -8.78
C SER A 217 17.58 -14.77 -7.36
N PRO A 218 18.48 -13.82 -7.00
CA PRO A 218 19.00 -13.72 -5.63
C PRO A 218 17.93 -13.45 -4.56
N PHE A 219 16.81 -12.86 -4.96
CA PHE A 219 15.69 -12.51 -4.07
C PHE A 219 14.56 -13.54 -4.10
N ARG A 220 14.75 -14.68 -4.78
CA ARG A 220 13.74 -15.74 -4.89
C ARG A 220 13.28 -16.28 -3.53
N TRP A 221 14.16 -16.31 -2.54
CA TRP A 221 13.80 -16.77 -1.20
C TRP A 221 12.72 -15.90 -0.53
N LEU A 222 12.67 -14.61 -0.89
CA LEU A 222 11.74 -13.63 -0.34
C LEU A 222 10.50 -13.44 -1.23
N LEU A 223 10.69 -13.44 -2.55
CA LEU A 223 9.68 -13.05 -3.53
C LEU A 223 8.92 -14.22 -4.15
N LYS A 224 9.21 -15.46 -3.75
CA LYS A 224 8.46 -16.62 -4.24
C LYS A 224 7.05 -16.63 -3.68
N TYR A 225 6.13 -17.10 -4.51
CA TYR A 225 4.76 -17.38 -4.10
C TYR A 225 4.32 -18.70 -4.70
N THR A 226 3.91 -19.63 -3.86
CA THR A 226 3.31 -20.89 -4.31
C THR A 226 1.84 -20.87 -3.93
N ASP A 227 0.98 -20.50 -4.87
CA ASP A 227 -0.46 -20.53 -4.66
C ASP A 227 -0.91 -21.99 -4.51
N PRO A 228 -1.49 -22.38 -3.36
CA PRO A 228 -2.00 -23.74 -3.17
C PRO A 228 -3.06 -24.13 -4.21
N ALA A 229 -3.77 -23.15 -4.79
CA ALA A 229 -4.75 -23.40 -5.85
C ALA A 229 -4.12 -23.61 -7.24
N LYS A 230 -2.83 -23.29 -7.41
CA LYS A 230 -2.09 -23.38 -8.68
C LYS A 230 -0.63 -23.81 -8.44
N PRO A 231 -0.40 -25.05 -7.97
CA PRO A 231 0.93 -25.49 -7.53
C PRO A 231 1.95 -25.57 -8.68
N ASP A 232 1.52 -25.78 -9.92
CA ASP A 232 2.40 -25.99 -11.08
C ASP A 232 2.96 -24.71 -11.71
N MET A 233 2.51 -23.53 -11.24
CA MET A 233 2.97 -22.25 -11.78
C MET A 233 4.39 -21.92 -11.30
N ASP A 234 5.18 -21.26 -12.15
CA ASP A 234 6.51 -20.75 -11.75
C ASP A 234 6.37 -19.89 -10.47
N PRO A 235 7.08 -20.18 -9.37
CA PRO A 235 6.96 -19.43 -8.12
C PRO A 235 7.28 -17.93 -8.24
N MET A 236 7.97 -17.51 -9.32
CA MET A 236 8.23 -16.11 -9.63
C MET A 236 7.15 -15.45 -10.50
N HIS A 237 6.16 -16.21 -10.98
CA HIS A 237 5.15 -15.72 -11.90
C HIS A 237 4.36 -14.54 -11.34
N GLU A 238 3.84 -14.65 -10.11
CA GLU A 238 3.10 -13.55 -9.49
C GLU A 238 3.99 -12.33 -9.27
N TRP A 239 5.27 -12.51 -8.92
CA TRP A 239 6.18 -11.38 -8.78
C TRP A 239 6.39 -10.65 -10.12
N PHE A 240 6.69 -11.40 -11.19
CA PHE A 240 6.83 -10.85 -12.54
C PHE A 240 5.55 -10.15 -13.00
N PHE A 241 4.41 -10.81 -12.85
CA PHE A 241 3.11 -10.31 -13.28
C PHE A 241 2.71 -9.04 -12.52
N ARG A 242 2.72 -9.07 -11.18
CA ARG A 242 2.26 -7.95 -10.35
C ARG A 242 3.16 -6.73 -10.47
N SER A 243 4.48 -6.91 -10.38
CA SER A 243 5.44 -5.81 -10.53
C SER A 243 5.46 -5.27 -11.97
N GLY A 244 5.21 -6.12 -12.96
CA GLY A 244 5.16 -5.73 -14.36
C GLY A 244 3.96 -4.87 -14.72
N LEU A 245 2.80 -5.06 -14.07
CA LEU A 245 1.59 -4.29 -14.38
C LEU A 245 1.75 -2.78 -14.17
N ASP A 246 2.52 -2.35 -13.16
CA ASP A 246 2.69 -0.93 -12.80
C ASP A 246 4.08 -0.37 -13.13
N ARG A 247 4.85 -1.05 -13.99
CA ARG A 247 6.28 -0.81 -14.18
C ARG A 247 6.69 0.61 -14.60
N TYR A 248 5.80 1.40 -15.20
CA TYR A 248 6.09 2.77 -15.65
C TYR A 248 5.45 3.87 -14.79
N VAL A 249 4.41 3.56 -14.01
CA VAL A 249 3.57 4.60 -13.39
C VAL A 249 4.29 5.36 -12.27
N TRP A 250 5.27 4.74 -11.61
CA TRP A 250 6.12 5.40 -10.61
C TRP A 250 7.01 6.48 -11.25
N ILE A 251 7.49 6.28 -12.48
CA ILE A 251 8.27 7.27 -13.24
C ILE A 251 7.39 8.48 -13.55
N HIS A 252 6.13 8.24 -13.96
CA HIS A 252 5.15 9.30 -14.14
C HIS A 252 4.90 10.08 -12.85
N GLY A 253 4.85 9.40 -11.69
CA GLY A 253 4.80 10.03 -10.37
C GLY A 253 5.96 11.00 -10.12
N MET A 254 7.19 10.56 -10.43
CA MET A 254 8.38 11.40 -10.32
C MET A 254 8.32 12.61 -11.27
N LEU A 255 7.86 12.41 -12.51
CA LEU A 255 7.69 13.48 -13.49
C LEU A 255 6.68 14.52 -13.02
N CYS A 256 5.52 14.09 -12.49
CA CYS A 256 4.53 14.98 -11.90
C CYS A 256 5.11 15.77 -10.73
N ALA A 257 5.92 15.14 -9.86
CA ALA A 257 6.58 15.83 -8.76
C ALA A 257 7.59 16.89 -9.25
N PHE A 258 8.35 16.58 -10.30
CA PHE A 258 9.27 17.54 -10.92
C PHE A 258 8.54 18.72 -11.59
N CYS A 259 7.36 18.48 -12.17
CA CYS A 259 6.52 19.50 -12.80
C CYS A 259 5.62 20.25 -11.81
N HIS A 260 5.51 19.78 -10.56
CA HIS A 260 4.56 20.31 -9.56
C HIS A 260 4.67 21.83 -9.34
N PRO A 261 5.85 22.45 -9.20
CA PRO A 261 5.94 23.90 -9.02
C PRO A 261 5.39 24.69 -10.22
N ARG A 262 5.55 24.17 -11.44
CA ARG A 262 5.01 24.81 -12.66
C ARG A 262 3.50 24.64 -12.74
N TYR A 263 2.99 23.48 -12.34
CA TYR A 263 1.57 23.21 -12.27
C TYR A 263 0.87 24.10 -11.23
N ASP A 264 1.45 24.25 -10.04
CA ASP A 264 0.94 25.16 -9.01
C ASP A 264 0.94 26.61 -9.49
N ALA A 265 2.03 27.08 -10.10
CA ALA A 265 2.10 28.42 -10.68
C ALA A 265 1.03 28.67 -11.77
N PHE A 266 0.76 27.66 -12.61
CA PHE A 266 -0.30 27.73 -13.62
C PHE A 266 -1.69 27.85 -13.00
N LEU A 267 -1.99 27.07 -11.96
CA LEU A 267 -3.27 27.16 -11.25
C LEU A 267 -3.45 28.53 -10.57
N GLN A 268 -2.40 29.03 -9.92
CA GLN A 268 -2.42 30.37 -9.32
C GLN A 268 -2.60 31.48 -10.38
N TRP A 269 -2.03 31.30 -11.56
CA TRP A 269 -2.24 32.22 -12.69
C TRP A 269 -3.69 32.22 -13.17
N ILE A 270 -4.35 31.05 -13.22
CA ILE A 270 -5.79 30.93 -13.52
C ILE A 270 -6.62 31.65 -12.45
N ASP A 271 -6.30 31.43 -11.16
CA ASP A 271 -7.08 31.97 -10.05
C ASP A 271 -7.09 33.50 -10.00
N LYS A 272 -6.01 34.14 -10.47
CA LYS A 272 -5.86 35.61 -10.54
C LYS A 272 -6.64 36.26 -11.69
N LYS A 273 -7.22 35.49 -12.63
CA LYS A 273 -7.99 36.03 -13.75
C LYS A 273 -9.39 36.48 -13.33
N ALA A 274 -9.97 37.41 -14.11
CA ALA A 274 -11.35 37.81 -13.96
C ALA A 274 -12.30 36.60 -14.06
N LYS A 275 -13.44 36.65 -13.36
CA LYS A 275 -14.36 35.51 -13.19
C LYS A 275 -14.75 34.85 -14.52
N LEU A 276 -15.10 35.64 -15.54
CA LEU A 276 -15.52 35.12 -16.84
C LEU A 276 -14.38 34.36 -17.55
N THR A 277 -13.20 34.95 -17.64
CA THR A 277 -12.01 34.33 -18.24
C THR A 277 -11.57 33.09 -17.46
N ARG A 278 -11.59 33.14 -16.13
CA ARG A 278 -11.25 32.01 -15.26
C ARG A 278 -12.18 30.82 -15.52
N VAL A 279 -13.49 31.06 -15.53
CA VAL A 279 -14.50 30.02 -15.79
C VAL A 279 -14.34 29.49 -17.22
N ALA A 280 -14.13 30.35 -18.21
CA ALA A 280 -13.89 29.90 -19.58
C ALA A 280 -12.70 28.93 -19.68
N ILE A 281 -11.53 29.30 -19.12
CA ILE A 281 -10.34 28.44 -19.09
C ILE A 281 -10.62 27.12 -18.35
N GLN A 282 -11.25 27.19 -17.18
CA GLN A 282 -11.59 26.00 -16.39
C GLN A 282 -12.54 25.08 -17.16
N THR A 283 -13.59 25.61 -17.78
CA THR A 283 -14.52 24.84 -18.60
C THR A 283 -13.81 24.17 -19.77
N THR A 284 -12.93 24.88 -20.49
CA THR A 284 -12.13 24.28 -21.58
C THR A 284 -11.27 23.12 -21.08
N ILE A 285 -10.60 23.28 -19.92
CA ILE A 285 -9.80 22.22 -19.32
C ILE A 285 -10.68 21.02 -18.93
N VAL A 286 -11.85 21.26 -18.30
CA VAL A 286 -12.79 20.19 -17.95
C VAL A 286 -13.26 19.45 -19.18
N THR A 287 -13.74 20.16 -20.21
CA THR A 287 -14.25 19.54 -21.44
C THR A 287 -13.17 18.69 -22.11
N PHE A 288 -11.96 19.21 -22.28
CA PHE A 288 -10.87 18.43 -22.86
C PHE A 288 -10.50 17.21 -22.01
N THR A 289 -10.43 17.38 -20.68
CA THR A 289 -10.11 16.27 -19.78
C THR A 289 -11.18 15.18 -19.81
N LEU A 290 -12.47 15.55 -19.88
CA LEU A 290 -13.57 14.60 -20.00
C LEU A 290 -13.57 13.88 -21.36
N LEU A 291 -13.21 14.56 -22.45
CA LEU A 291 -13.04 13.90 -23.76
C LEU A 291 -11.93 12.84 -23.71
N VAL A 292 -10.81 13.11 -23.04
CA VAL A 292 -9.73 12.13 -22.84
C VAL A 292 -10.20 10.95 -21.98
N VAL A 293 -10.95 11.22 -20.90
CA VAL A 293 -11.52 10.15 -20.05
C VAL A 293 -12.51 9.29 -20.84
N TYR A 294 -13.37 9.91 -21.66
CA TYR A 294 -14.31 9.20 -22.52
C TYR A 294 -13.59 8.34 -23.56
N TRP A 295 -12.58 8.89 -24.24
CA TRP A 295 -11.75 8.13 -25.18
C TRP A 295 -11.07 6.93 -24.50
N TYR A 296 -10.48 7.15 -23.32
CA TYR A 296 -9.86 6.08 -22.55
C TYR A 296 -10.88 5.02 -22.12
N HIS A 297 -12.09 5.44 -21.75
CA HIS A 297 -13.17 4.55 -21.37
C HIS A 297 -13.50 3.59 -22.52
N GLU A 298 -13.85 4.15 -23.67
CA GLU A 298 -14.30 3.41 -24.86
C GLU A 298 -13.21 2.52 -25.47
N LYS A 299 -11.93 2.92 -25.39
CA LYS A 299 -10.85 2.21 -26.07
C LYS A 299 -10.04 1.28 -25.18
N VAL A 300 -9.97 1.54 -23.88
CA VAL A 300 -9.07 0.81 -22.97
C VAL A 300 -9.81 0.28 -21.75
N TYR A 301 -10.59 1.12 -21.05
CA TYR A 301 -11.18 0.72 -19.76
C TYR A 301 -12.20 -0.42 -19.88
N VAL A 302 -12.95 -0.50 -20.97
CA VAL A 302 -13.97 -1.55 -21.18
C VAL A 302 -13.40 -2.89 -21.64
N LEU A 303 -12.08 -2.96 -21.90
CA LEU A 303 -11.46 -4.20 -22.38
C LEU A 303 -11.58 -5.33 -21.34
N PRO A 304 -11.74 -6.59 -21.80
CA PRO A 304 -11.69 -7.74 -20.91
C PRO A 304 -10.38 -7.79 -20.11
N LYS A 305 -10.44 -8.31 -18.89
CA LYS A 305 -9.33 -8.35 -17.92
C LYS A 305 -7.97 -8.71 -18.54
N LEU A 306 -7.90 -9.76 -19.35
CA LEU A 306 -6.63 -10.23 -19.93
C LEU A 306 -6.06 -9.24 -20.96
N GLU A 307 -6.91 -8.63 -21.77
CA GLU A 307 -6.50 -7.62 -22.76
C GLU A 307 -6.15 -6.31 -22.08
N TYR A 308 -6.98 -5.86 -21.13
CA TYR A 308 -6.72 -4.69 -20.31
C TYR A 308 -5.33 -4.75 -19.65
N ASN A 309 -4.96 -5.91 -19.09
CA ASN A 309 -3.65 -6.11 -18.45
C ASN A 309 -2.45 -5.93 -19.39
N LYS A 310 -2.62 -6.11 -20.71
CA LYS A 310 -1.57 -5.85 -21.70
C LYS A 310 -1.33 -4.35 -21.90
N PHE A 311 -2.41 -3.56 -21.90
CA PHE A 311 -2.35 -2.10 -22.12
C PHE A 311 -2.08 -1.30 -20.83
N HIS A 312 -2.56 -1.79 -19.68
CA HIS A 312 -2.49 -1.09 -18.40
C HIS A 312 -1.11 -0.52 -18.03
N PRO A 313 0.03 -1.23 -18.22
CA PRO A 313 1.35 -0.69 -17.91
C PRO A 313 1.67 0.62 -18.66
N TYR A 314 1.12 0.78 -19.85
CA TYR A 314 1.42 1.89 -20.76
C TYR A 314 0.41 3.03 -20.66
N THR A 315 -0.82 2.76 -20.20
CA THR A 315 -1.93 3.72 -20.29
C THR A 315 -2.48 4.14 -18.92
N SER A 316 -2.13 3.44 -17.83
CA SER A 316 -2.65 3.71 -16.47
C SER A 316 -2.41 5.14 -15.96
N TRP A 317 -1.37 5.82 -16.45
CA TRP A 317 -1.06 7.20 -16.10
C TRP A 317 -2.11 8.22 -16.60
N ILE A 318 -2.88 7.87 -17.65
CA ILE A 318 -3.88 8.76 -18.27
C ILE A 318 -5.03 9.07 -17.29
N PRO A 319 -5.81 8.09 -16.79
CA PRO A 319 -6.90 8.36 -15.86
C PRO A 319 -6.40 8.99 -14.55
N ILE A 320 -5.19 8.63 -14.09
CA ILE A 320 -4.56 9.25 -12.93
C ILE A 320 -4.34 10.75 -13.15
N THR A 321 -3.79 11.12 -14.31
CA THR A 321 -3.54 12.54 -14.66
C THR A 321 -4.85 13.31 -14.80
N CYS A 322 -5.86 12.73 -15.47
CA CYS A 322 -7.19 13.33 -15.57
C CYS A 322 -7.82 13.58 -14.19
N PHE A 323 -7.72 12.60 -13.27
CA PHE A 323 -8.20 12.76 -11.90
C PHE A 323 -7.48 13.91 -11.18
N ILE A 324 -6.16 14.00 -11.28
CA ILE A 324 -5.37 15.07 -10.65
C ILE A 324 -5.80 16.44 -11.19
N ILE A 325 -5.97 16.58 -12.51
CA ILE A 325 -6.40 17.83 -13.14
C ILE A 325 -7.77 18.24 -12.61
N LEU A 326 -8.76 17.35 -12.69
CA LEU A 326 -10.13 17.65 -12.26
C LEU A 326 -10.20 17.96 -10.75
N ARG A 327 -9.51 17.17 -9.92
CA ARG A 327 -9.53 17.33 -8.45
C ARG A 327 -8.88 18.64 -7.98
N ASN A 328 -8.00 19.24 -8.78
CA ASN A 328 -7.23 20.43 -8.40
C ASN A 328 -7.59 21.70 -9.19
N LEU A 329 -8.53 21.62 -10.14
CA LEU A 329 -8.77 22.71 -11.10
C LEU A 329 -9.28 24.01 -10.45
N THR A 330 -10.11 23.90 -9.41
CA THR A 330 -10.68 25.06 -8.71
C THR A 330 -10.12 25.18 -7.30
N GLN A 331 -10.05 26.41 -6.79
CA GLN A 331 -9.60 26.67 -5.43
C GLN A 331 -10.47 25.97 -4.38
N THR A 332 -11.79 25.90 -4.60
CA THR A 332 -12.73 25.18 -3.75
C THR A 332 -12.43 23.68 -3.70
N LEU A 333 -12.13 23.07 -4.85
CA LEU A 333 -11.74 21.66 -4.85
C LEU A 333 -10.38 21.48 -4.14
N ARG A 334 -9.42 22.39 -4.32
CA ARG A 334 -8.11 22.27 -3.66
C ARG A 334 -8.17 22.38 -2.14
N ASN A 335 -9.01 23.26 -1.61
CA ASN A 335 -9.09 23.47 -0.17
C ASN A 335 -10.08 22.56 0.55
N THR A 336 -11.04 21.93 -0.16
CA THR A 336 -12.08 21.11 0.47
C THR A 336 -11.68 19.64 0.45
N TYR A 337 -11.93 18.93 1.55
CA TYR A 337 -11.66 17.50 1.66
C TYR A 337 -12.63 16.83 2.64
N VAL A 338 -12.81 15.53 2.51
CA VAL A 338 -13.61 14.71 3.45
C VAL A 338 -12.69 14.05 4.47
N GLU A 339 -12.76 14.45 5.75
CA GLU A 339 -11.86 13.91 6.80
C GLU A 339 -12.08 12.42 7.03
N LEU A 340 -13.31 11.90 6.88
CA LEU A 340 -13.58 10.46 7.00
C LEU A 340 -12.70 9.63 6.05
N PHE A 341 -12.62 10.03 4.78
CA PHE A 341 -11.72 9.38 3.82
C PHE A 341 -10.24 9.65 4.15
N CYS A 342 -9.89 10.83 4.70
CA CYS A 342 -8.51 11.04 5.17
C CYS A 342 -8.11 10.06 6.28
N VAL A 343 -9.03 9.70 7.19
CA VAL A 343 -8.80 8.70 8.23
C VAL A 343 -8.59 7.32 7.60
N CYS A 344 -9.46 6.90 6.67
CA CYS A 344 -9.27 5.66 5.92
C CYS A 344 -7.92 5.63 5.17
N GLY A 345 -7.50 6.76 4.57
CA GLY A 345 -6.25 6.90 3.83
C GLY A 345 -4.99 6.67 4.65
N LYS A 346 -5.01 7.06 5.93
CA LYS A 346 -3.87 6.91 6.85
C LYS A 346 -3.58 5.44 7.19
N ILE A 347 -4.63 4.61 7.24
CA ILE A 347 -4.59 3.20 7.68
C ILE A 347 -4.71 2.21 6.52
N THR A 348 -4.37 2.64 5.31
CA THR A 348 -4.53 1.85 4.07
C THR A 348 -3.77 0.54 4.08
N LEU A 349 -2.52 0.55 4.54
CA LEU A 349 -1.72 -0.67 4.59
C LEU A 349 -2.26 -1.64 5.65
N GLU A 350 -2.65 -1.12 6.81
CA GLU A 350 -3.17 -1.91 7.92
C GLU A 350 -4.49 -2.57 7.54
N THR A 351 -5.41 -1.81 6.94
CA THR A 351 -6.67 -2.37 6.42
C THR A 351 -6.43 -3.34 5.28
N TYR A 352 -5.45 -3.10 4.41
CA TYR A 352 -5.10 -4.01 3.33
C TYR A 352 -4.66 -5.39 3.84
N VAL A 353 -3.71 -5.43 4.79
CA VAL A 353 -3.21 -6.71 5.33
C VAL A 353 -4.26 -7.36 6.22
N SER A 354 -4.93 -6.59 7.08
CA SER A 354 -5.89 -7.12 8.04
C SER A 354 -7.15 -7.68 7.37
N GLN A 355 -7.53 -7.21 6.17
CA GLN A 355 -8.71 -7.75 5.48
C GLN A 355 -8.59 -9.26 5.23
N PHE A 356 -7.37 -9.79 5.03
CA PHE A 356 -7.14 -11.21 4.77
C PHE A 356 -7.52 -12.10 5.96
N HIS A 357 -7.58 -11.53 7.17
CA HIS A 357 -7.69 -12.26 8.44
C HIS A 357 -8.88 -11.81 9.31
N ILE A 358 -9.64 -10.80 8.86
CA ILE A 358 -10.81 -10.28 9.57
C ILE A 358 -12.05 -10.30 8.67
N TRP A 359 -11.92 -9.86 7.42
CA TRP A 359 -13.02 -9.86 6.45
C TRP A 359 -13.09 -11.15 5.67
N LEU A 360 -11.93 -11.56 5.17
CA LEU A 360 -11.75 -12.74 4.36
C LEU A 360 -11.26 -13.87 5.25
N SER A 361 -11.46 -15.10 4.80
CA SER A 361 -10.96 -16.29 5.47
C SER A 361 -9.93 -16.99 4.62
N THR A 362 -8.79 -17.34 5.24
CA THR A 362 -7.79 -18.27 4.68
C THR A 362 -7.81 -19.63 5.38
N SER A 363 -8.77 -19.89 6.26
CA SER A 363 -8.84 -21.11 7.08
C SER A 363 -8.90 -22.39 6.26
N SER A 364 -9.59 -22.34 5.12
CA SER A 364 -9.69 -23.47 4.19
C SER A 364 -8.49 -23.62 3.25
N VAL A 365 -7.70 -22.56 3.03
CA VAL A 365 -6.53 -22.57 2.14
C VAL A 365 -5.41 -21.71 2.73
N PRO A 366 -4.62 -22.23 3.69
CA PRO A 366 -3.48 -21.51 4.24
C PRO A 366 -2.51 -21.07 3.14
N ASN A 367 -1.99 -19.84 3.22
CA ASN A 367 -1.14 -19.21 2.21
C ASN A 367 -1.79 -19.00 0.82
N GLY A 368 -3.10 -19.25 0.67
CA GLY A 368 -3.85 -19.03 -0.56
C GLY A 368 -4.51 -17.66 -0.64
N GLN A 369 -4.89 -17.25 -1.85
CA GLN A 369 -5.77 -16.09 -2.05
C GLN A 369 -7.15 -16.40 -1.46
N PRO A 370 -7.66 -15.56 -0.54
CA PRO A 370 -8.87 -15.91 0.21
C PRO A 370 -10.13 -15.82 -0.67
N ALA A 371 -10.75 -16.98 -0.88
CA ALA A 371 -11.98 -17.12 -1.66
C ALA A 371 -13.26 -16.97 -0.82
N ARG A 372 -13.16 -17.08 0.51
CA ARG A 372 -14.28 -17.08 1.47
C ARG A 372 -14.24 -15.86 2.39
N LEU A 373 -15.35 -15.64 3.08
CA LEU A 373 -15.51 -14.61 4.11
C LEU A 373 -15.45 -15.25 5.49
N LEU A 374 -14.93 -14.49 6.45
CA LEU A 374 -15.01 -14.85 7.85
C LEU A 374 -16.44 -14.61 8.34
N ASP A 375 -17.07 -15.61 8.95
CA ASP A 375 -18.47 -15.59 9.36
C ASP A 375 -18.58 -15.65 10.89
N LEU A 376 -18.77 -14.48 11.51
CA LEU A 376 -19.03 -14.34 12.95
C LEU A 376 -20.51 -14.48 13.29
N ILE A 377 -21.40 -14.19 12.35
CA ILE A 377 -22.86 -14.20 12.55
C ILE A 377 -23.50 -15.02 11.43
N PRO A 378 -23.52 -16.36 11.59
CA PRO A 378 -24.07 -17.26 10.59
C PRO A 378 -25.51 -16.92 10.24
N GLY A 379 -25.83 -16.97 8.95
CA GLY A 379 -27.18 -16.71 8.44
C GLY A 379 -27.55 -15.23 8.25
N TYR A 380 -26.71 -14.27 8.68
CA TYR A 380 -26.98 -12.83 8.52
C TYR A 380 -25.82 -12.09 7.81
N PRO A 381 -25.68 -12.20 6.48
CA PRO A 381 -24.51 -11.69 5.74
C PRO A 381 -24.25 -10.19 5.90
N LEU A 382 -25.31 -9.36 5.93
CA LEU A 382 -25.18 -7.90 6.09
C LEU A 382 -24.81 -7.51 7.53
N LEU A 383 -25.35 -8.21 8.53
CA LEU A 383 -25.00 -7.97 9.92
C LEU A 383 -23.55 -8.42 10.18
N ASN A 384 -23.16 -9.56 9.63
CA ASN A 384 -21.77 -10.02 9.63
C ASN A 384 -20.87 -8.95 8.99
N PHE A 385 -21.20 -8.45 7.80
CA PHE A 385 -20.46 -7.38 7.12
C PHE A 385 -20.25 -6.16 8.02
N VAL A 386 -21.30 -5.67 8.71
CA VAL A 386 -21.18 -4.52 9.61
C VAL A 386 -20.21 -4.81 10.77
N VAL A 387 -20.37 -5.96 11.44
CA VAL A 387 -19.54 -6.33 12.60
C VAL A 387 -18.07 -6.51 12.21
N VAL A 388 -17.79 -7.27 11.15
CA VAL A 388 -16.41 -7.48 10.68
C VAL A 388 -15.80 -6.19 10.13
N THR A 389 -16.59 -5.26 9.58
CA THR A 389 -16.13 -3.92 9.17
C THR A 389 -15.71 -3.06 10.36
N LEU A 390 -16.50 -3.04 11.43
CA LEU A 390 -16.14 -2.31 12.65
C LEU A 390 -14.87 -2.90 13.29
N ALA A 391 -14.76 -4.23 13.34
CA ALA A 391 -13.56 -4.91 13.82
C ALA A 391 -12.33 -4.58 12.95
N LEU A 392 -12.47 -4.66 11.62
CA LEU A 392 -11.40 -4.33 10.67
C LEU A 392 -10.91 -2.90 10.86
N ALA A 393 -11.82 -1.93 10.92
CA ALA A 393 -11.47 -0.52 11.08
C ALA A 393 -10.77 -0.25 12.42
N GLY A 394 -11.33 -0.78 13.53
CA GLY A 394 -10.78 -0.61 14.87
C GLY A 394 -9.40 -1.24 15.03
N ILE A 395 -9.23 -2.50 14.61
CA ILE A 395 -7.94 -3.21 14.67
C ILE A 395 -6.91 -2.52 13.78
N SER A 396 -7.28 -2.16 12.55
CA SER A 396 -6.35 -1.49 11.62
C SER A 396 -5.88 -0.14 12.16
N GLN A 397 -6.78 0.64 12.77
CA GLN A 397 -6.41 1.88 13.43
C GLN A 397 -5.47 1.64 14.61
N ARG A 398 -5.69 0.59 15.40
CA ARG A 398 -4.82 0.26 16.52
C ARG A 398 -3.44 -0.17 16.05
N VAL A 399 -3.36 -1.07 15.06
CA VAL A 399 -2.10 -1.48 14.42
C VAL A 399 -1.35 -0.27 13.87
N PHE A 400 -2.04 0.70 13.25
CA PHE A 400 -1.39 1.91 12.75
C PHE A 400 -0.69 2.71 13.86
N TYR A 401 -1.30 2.82 15.05
CA TYR A 401 -0.65 3.46 16.20
C TYR A 401 0.53 2.63 16.71
N LEU A 402 0.34 1.31 16.90
CA LEU A 402 1.37 0.41 17.41
C LEU A 402 2.61 0.40 16.51
N THR A 403 2.44 0.27 15.21
CA THR A 403 3.57 0.24 14.25
C THR A 403 4.35 1.55 14.22
N ASN A 404 3.69 2.69 14.45
CA ASN A 404 4.35 4.00 14.53
C ASN A 404 5.11 4.20 15.84
N GLU A 405 4.54 3.78 16.97
CA GLU A 405 5.24 3.77 18.26
C GLU A 405 6.49 2.89 18.18
N LEU A 406 6.35 1.65 17.68
CA LEU A 406 7.46 0.72 17.53
C LEU A 406 8.52 1.21 16.55
N LYS A 407 8.12 1.90 15.47
CA LYS A 407 9.07 2.55 14.54
C LYS A 407 9.93 3.58 15.25
N ASN A 408 9.34 4.46 16.06
CA ASN A 408 10.07 5.53 16.73
C ASN A 408 11.11 4.98 17.72
N VAL A 409 10.80 3.83 18.34
CA VAL A 409 11.72 3.14 19.26
C VAL A 409 12.80 2.36 18.49
N CYS A 410 12.42 1.56 17.50
CA CYS A 410 13.34 0.66 16.82
C CYS A 410 14.24 1.36 15.79
N LEU A 411 13.73 2.42 15.14
CA LEU A 411 14.41 3.18 14.10
C LEU A 411 14.51 4.68 14.46
N PRO A 412 15.29 5.03 15.50
CA PRO A 412 15.52 6.42 15.86
C PRO A 412 16.24 7.16 14.73
N SER A 413 16.13 8.49 14.69
CA SER A 413 16.76 9.31 13.64
C SER A 413 18.30 9.24 13.64
N GLU A 414 18.90 8.81 14.74
CA GLU A 414 20.35 8.69 14.91
C GLU A 414 20.87 7.35 14.37
N SER A 415 21.75 7.40 13.37
CA SER A 415 22.20 6.21 12.63
C SER A 415 22.93 5.17 13.50
N HIS A 416 23.70 5.61 14.51
CA HIS A 416 24.44 4.69 15.39
C HIS A 416 23.50 3.85 16.28
N LYS A 417 22.39 4.43 16.74
CA LYS A 417 21.37 3.71 17.52
C LYS A 417 20.62 2.68 16.65
N ILE A 418 20.38 2.98 15.38
CA ILE A 418 19.79 2.01 14.44
C ILE A 418 20.67 0.77 14.32
N VAL A 419 21.98 0.93 14.12
CA VAL A 419 22.91 -0.21 14.00
C VAL A 419 22.88 -1.07 15.26
N ALA A 420 22.90 -0.44 16.43
CA ALA A 420 22.80 -1.15 17.71
C ALA A 420 21.47 -1.91 17.86
N HIS A 421 20.34 -1.30 17.48
CA HIS A 421 19.03 -1.94 17.55
C HIS A 421 18.89 -3.10 16.56
N VAL A 422 19.43 -2.96 15.35
CA VAL A 422 19.45 -4.04 14.34
C VAL A 422 20.31 -5.19 14.84
N ALA A 423 21.51 -4.92 15.38
CA ALA A 423 22.36 -5.94 15.96
C ALA A 423 21.65 -6.69 17.10
N LEU A 424 20.99 -5.96 18.00
CA LEU A 424 20.17 -6.55 19.07
C LEU A 424 19.03 -7.41 18.51
N GLY A 425 18.31 -6.93 17.49
CA GLY A 425 17.25 -7.69 16.83
C GLY A 425 17.74 -8.99 16.20
N VAL A 426 18.92 -8.96 15.55
CA VAL A 426 19.56 -10.16 14.98
C VAL A 426 19.94 -11.14 16.09
N ILE A 427 20.51 -10.66 17.19
CA ILE A 427 20.84 -11.51 18.35
C ILE A 427 19.57 -12.19 18.90
N ILE A 428 18.49 -11.42 19.10
CA ILE A 428 17.21 -11.96 19.59
C ILE A 428 16.67 -13.01 18.61
N ALA A 429 16.72 -12.76 17.30
CA ALA A 429 16.27 -13.72 16.29
C ALA A 429 17.12 -15.00 16.30
N LEU A 430 18.45 -14.89 16.38
CA LEU A 430 19.35 -16.05 16.47
C LEU A 430 19.10 -16.87 17.73
N VAL A 431 18.89 -16.21 18.87
CA VAL A 431 18.54 -16.89 20.14
C VAL A 431 17.19 -17.58 20.01
N ALA A 432 16.17 -16.91 19.46
CA ALA A 432 14.84 -17.51 19.28
C ALA A 432 14.88 -18.73 18.33
N ILE A 433 15.63 -18.65 17.23
CA ILE A 433 15.82 -19.77 16.29
C ILE A 433 16.55 -20.92 16.99
N SER A 434 17.63 -20.63 17.74
CA SER A 434 18.41 -21.64 18.46
C SER A 434 17.57 -22.34 19.52
N SER A 435 16.81 -21.57 20.32
CA SER A 435 15.88 -22.10 21.31
C SER A 435 14.76 -22.92 20.66
N GLY A 436 14.19 -22.43 19.55
CA GLY A 436 13.16 -23.16 18.80
C GLY A 436 13.69 -24.47 18.22
N PHE A 437 14.89 -24.47 17.65
CA PHE A 437 15.57 -25.68 17.17
C PHE A 437 15.80 -26.67 18.31
N LEU A 438 16.26 -26.19 19.46
CA LEU A 438 16.51 -27.01 20.64
C LEU A 438 15.21 -27.64 21.18
N VAL A 439 14.12 -26.86 21.25
CA VAL A 439 12.79 -27.36 21.60
C VAL A 439 12.32 -28.44 20.61
N VAL A 440 12.42 -28.18 19.31
CA VAL A 440 12.04 -29.18 18.29
C VAL A 440 12.88 -30.45 18.43
N CYS A 441 14.21 -30.34 18.57
CA CYS A 441 15.09 -31.49 18.76
C CYS A 441 14.76 -32.29 20.03
N VAL A 442 14.43 -31.62 21.13
CA VAL A 442 14.03 -32.29 22.38
C VAL A 442 12.70 -33.02 22.20
N PHE A 443 11.70 -32.39 21.59
CA PHE A 443 10.40 -33.02 21.36
C PHE A 443 10.45 -34.13 20.31
N THR A 444 11.26 -34.00 19.25
CA THR A 444 11.43 -35.07 18.26
C THR A 444 12.25 -36.24 18.80
N ALA A 445 13.25 -35.98 19.65
CA ALA A 445 13.98 -37.04 20.34
C ALA A 445 13.10 -37.81 21.33
N ASP A 446 12.24 -37.11 22.08
CA ASP A 446 11.26 -37.74 22.99
C ASP A 446 10.19 -38.54 22.22
N HIS A 447 9.80 -38.08 21.02
CA HIS A 447 8.88 -38.83 20.16
C HIS A 447 9.51 -40.09 19.56
N ALA A 448 10.79 -40.02 19.15
CA ALA A 448 11.55 -41.16 18.61
C ALA A 448 11.96 -42.18 19.69
N ALA A 449 12.04 -41.77 20.96
CA ALA A 449 12.27 -42.67 22.09
C ALA A 449 11.01 -43.42 22.54
N ARG A 450 9.82 -42.98 22.11
CA ARG A 450 8.51 -43.57 22.44
C ARG A 450 7.91 -44.44 21.33
N THR A 451 8.49 -44.40 20.13
CA THR A 451 8.21 -45.28 18.99
C THR A 451 9.28 -46.35 18.89
#